data_AF-A0A8T4QU93-F1
#
_entry.id   AF-A0A8T4QU93-F1
#
_cell.length_a   1.000
_cell.length_b   1.000
_cell.length_c   1.000
_cell.angle_alpha   90.00
_cell.angle_beta   90.00
_cell.angle_gamma   90.00
#
_symmetry.space_group_name_H-M   'P 1'
#
loop_
_entity.id
_entity.type
_entity.pdbx_description
1 polymer ?
#
loop_
_entity_poly.entity_id
_entity_poly.type
_entity_poly.pdbx_seq_one_letter_code
_entity_poly.pdbx_strand_id
1 'polypeptide(L)'
;MNYLYKSIIQTLSQIKTHPRLFIILFFIQFIFLVTFSLFTLHYQFKVLKNIQEIVQPLQTANYDPALLEEGKPFLSDLSTLRQGYTSIKKNLTTFFFSLSFLYITINAGIWTLSHYLFHKKKNFLTQWFNFIVTSFLLIIPFLILSYFILKKKFISGADVTSFSSTAKLLLYGFLIFYYLLLVSYAFLDKTPWKEFVQKIYILSILRIHKTLPALALIFAFLIFNLYLLSTALNTQQPFFVVLMLLFLFVFLLTFSKIFWIAALQEIDHETDSS
;
A
#
# COMPACT_ATOMS: atom_id res chain seq x y z
N MET A 1 32.12 -8.31 -7.27
CA MET A 1 30.88 -8.57 -8.07
C MET A 1 29.79 -7.61 -7.60
N ASN A 2 29.00 -7.05 -8.51
CA ASN A 2 27.89 -6.14 -8.19
C ASN A 2 26.83 -6.87 -7.33
N TYR A 3 26.53 -6.39 -6.12
CA TYR A 3 25.58 -7.00 -5.18
C TYR A 3 24.22 -7.28 -5.84
N LEU A 4 23.72 -6.39 -6.71
CA LEU A 4 22.45 -6.57 -7.42
C LEU A 4 22.42 -7.86 -8.25
N TYR A 5 23.51 -8.16 -8.96
CA TYR A 5 23.62 -9.36 -9.77
C TYR A 5 23.61 -10.62 -8.92
N LYS A 6 24.36 -10.62 -7.81
CA LYS A 6 24.34 -11.73 -6.84
C LYS A 6 22.93 -11.93 -6.27
N SER A 7 22.22 -10.85 -5.94
CA SER A 7 20.86 -10.92 -5.41
C SER A 7 19.86 -11.48 -6.43
N ILE A 8 20.00 -11.17 -7.72
CA ILE A 8 19.20 -11.81 -8.78
C ILE A 8 19.48 -13.31 -8.84
N ILE A 9 20.75 -13.72 -8.86
CA ILE A 9 21.13 -15.15 -8.87
C ILE A 9 20.57 -15.85 -7.63
N GLN A 10 20.74 -15.27 -6.45
CA GLN A 10 20.24 -15.83 -5.20
C GLN A 10 18.72 -15.97 -5.22
N THR A 11 18.00 -14.96 -5.70
CA THR A 11 16.53 -14.99 -5.86
C THR A 11 16.11 -16.15 -6.76
N LEU A 12 16.71 -16.27 -7.95
CA LEU A 12 16.41 -17.34 -8.89
C LEU A 12 16.77 -18.71 -8.32
N SER A 13 17.88 -18.82 -7.60
CA SER A 13 18.31 -20.05 -6.92
C SER A 13 17.29 -20.49 -5.87
N GLN A 14 16.79 -19.57 -5.03
CA GLN A 14 15.78 -19.89 -4.03
C GLN A 14 14.45 -20.31 -4.66
N ILE A 15 14.01 -19.64 -5.74
CA ILE A 15 12.80 -20.00 -6.48
C ILE A 15 12.94 -21.41 -7.08
N LYS A 16 14.08 -21.72 -7.71
CA LYS A 16 14.34 -23.04 -8.31
C LYS A 16 14.42 -24.15 -7.28
N THR A 17 14.97 -23.86 -6.10
CA THR A 17 15.08 -24.84 -5.00
C THR A 17 13.71 -25.10 -4.34
N HIS A 18 12.84 -24.10 -4.32
CA HIS A 18 11.54 -24.15 -3.64
C HIS A 18 10.35 -23.74 -4.52
N PRO A 19 10.13 -24.43 -5.66
CA PRO A 19 9.14 -24.01 -6.65
C PRO A 19 7.71 -24.07 -6.10
N ARG A 20 7.40 -25.06 -5.24
CA ARG A 20 6.08 -25.19 -4.61
C ARG A 20 5.75 -23.99 -3.71
N LEU A 21 6.72 -23.52 -2.92
CA LEU A 21 6.53 -22.36 -2.05
C LEU A 21 6.36 -21.08 -2.85
N PHE A 22 7.13 -20.93 -3.94
CA PHE A 22 6.97 -19.81 -4.87
C PHE A 22 5.59 -19.80 -5.54
N ILE A 23 5.08 -20.96 -5.98
CA ILE A 23 3.73 -21.08 -6.55
C ILE A 23 2.66 -20.70 -5.52
N ILE A 24 2.78 -21.17 -4.27
CA ILE A 24 1.87 -20.78 -3.19
C ILE A 24 1.90 -19.26 -2.95
N LEU A 25 3.09 -18.66 -2.88
CA LEU A 25 3.26 -17.21 -2.76
C LEU A 25 2.59 -16.46 -3.90
N PHE A 26 2.77 -16.93 -5.14
CA PHE A 26 2.14 -16.35 -6.33
C PHE A 26 0.61 -16.38 -6.23
N PHE A 27 0.02 -17.52 -5.85
CA PHE A 27 -1.44 -17.64 -5.72
C PHE A 27 -2.00 -16.81 -4.56
N ILE A 28 -1.32 -16.76 -3.40
CA ILE A 28 -1.74 -15.89 -2.30
C ILE A 28 -1.66 -14.43 -2.73
N GLN A 29 -0.61 -14.02 -3.44
CA GLN A 29 -0.48 -12.67 -3.99
C GLN A 29 -1.59 -12.35 -5.00
N PHE A 30 -1.96 -13.30 -5.85
CA PHE A 30 -3.06 -13.15 -6.80
C PHE A 30 -4.40 -12.96 -6.09
N ILE A 31 -4.73 -13.86 -5.15
CA ILE A 31 -5.96 -13.78 -4.35
C ILE A 31 -6.01 -12.47 -3.56
N PHE A 32 -4.88 -12.04 -3.00
CA PHE A 32 -4.77 -10.76 -2.31
C PHE A 32 -5.15 -9.60 -3.23
N LEU A 33 -4.58 -9.53 -4.44
CA LEU A 33 -4.86 -8.44 -5.39
C LEU A 33 -6.31 -8.44 -5.86
N VAL A 34 -6.88 -9.61 -6.16
CA VAL A 34 -8.29 -9.74 -6.55
C VAL A 34 -9.20 -9.28 -5.41
N THR A 35 -8.97 -9.77 -4.20
CA THR A 35 -9.77 -9.41 -3.01
C THR A 35 -9.64 -7.92 -2.71
N PHE A 36 -8.42 -7.38 -2.74
CA PHE A 36 -8.15 -5.96 -2.54
C PHE A 36 -8.89 -5.09 -3.57
N SER A 37 -8.88 -5.50 -4.84
CA SER A 37 -9.54 -4.76 -5.93
C SER A 37 -11.05 -4.80 -5.82
N LEU A 38 -11.64 -5.97 -5.59
CA LEU A 38 -13.09 -6.13 -5.38
C LEU A 38 -13.57 -5.32 -4.17
N PHE A 39 -12.81 -5.36 -3.08
CA PHE A 39 -13.13 -4.58 -1.88
C PHE A 39 -13.06 -3.08 -2.16
N THR A 40 -12.04 -2.62 -2.89
CA THR A 40 -11.90 -1.22 -3.28
C THR A 40 -13.07 -0.75 -4.16
N LEU A 41 -13.42 -1.50 -5.20
CA LEU A 41 -14.54 -1.17 -6.08
C LEU A 41 -15.87 -1.12 -5.32
N HIS A 42 -16.13 -2.10 -4.45
CA HIS A 42 -17.35 -2.16 -3.64
C HIS A 42 -17.55 -0.88 -2.80
N TYR A 43 -16.50 -0.43 -2.11
CA TYR A 43 -16.59 0.80 -1.31
C TYR A 43 -16.58 2.07 -2.15
N GLN A 44 -15.91 2.10 -3.30
CA GLN A 44 -16.00 3.21 -4.25
C GLN A 44 -17.44 3.41 -4.73
N PHE A 45 -18.14 2.34 -5.12
CA PHE A 45 -19.55 2.42 -5.52
C PHE A 45 -20.46 2.89 -4.37
N LYS A 46 -20.23 2.40 -3.14
CA LYS A 46 -20.97 2.88 -1.95
C LYS A 46 -20.76 4.36 -1.69
N VAL A 47 -19.52 4.85 -1.79
CA VAL A 47 -19.22 6.27 -1.59
C VAL A 47 -19.86 7.10 -2.71
N LEU A 48 -19.78 6.66 -3.97
CA LEU A 48 -20.39 7.35 -5.09
C LEU A 48 -21.92 7.47 -4.93
N LYS A 49 -22.59 6.38 -4.53
CA LYS A 49 -24.03 6.39 -4.25
C LYS A 49 -24.38 7.38 -3.15
N ASN A 50 -23.65 7.38 -2.03
CA ASN A 50 -23.91 8.31 -0.94
C ASN A 50 -23.60 9.78 -1.32
N ILE A 51 -22.65 10.02 -2.25
CA ILE A 51 -22.41 11.36 -2.80
C ILE A 51 -23.63 11.81 -3.62
N GLN A 52 -24.23 10.91 -4.42
CA GLN A 52 -25.46 11.23 -5.15
C GLN A 52 -26.61 11.59 -4.20
N GLU A 53 -26.73 10.91 -3.06
CA GLU A 53 -27.71 11.24 -2.00
C GLU A 53 -27.50 12.65 -1.40
N ILE A 54 -26.30 13.22 -1.50
CA ILE A 54 -25.98 14.59 -1.06
C ILE A 54 -26.23 15.59 -2.20
N VAL A 55 -25.76 15.27 -3.40
CA VAL A 55 -25.80 16.16 -4.56
C VAL A 55 -27.22 16.36 -5.07
N GLN A 56 -28.02 15.30 -5.14
CA GLN A 56 -29.35 15.35 -5.74
C GLN A 56 -30.31 16.31 -4.99
N PRO A 57 -30.43 16.28 -3.64
CA PRO A 57 -31.24 17.26 -2.92
C PRO A 57 -30.79 18.71 -3.11
N LEU A 58 -29.47 18.94 -3.23
CA LEU A 58 -28.91 20.27 -3.46
C LEU A 58 -29.18 20.78 -4.89
N GLN A 59 -29.23 19.89 -5.88
CA GLN A 59 -29.58 20.24 -7.26
C GLN A 59 -31.06 20.62 -7.40
N THR A 60 -31.93 20.01 -6.59
CA THR A 60 -33.38 20.29 -6.56
C THR A 60 -33.77 21.30 -5.47
N ALA A 61 -32.79 21.93 -4.81
CA ALA A 61 -33.04 22.89 -3.75
C ALA A 61 -33.72 24.15 -4.30
N ASN A 62 -34.48 24.84 -3.45
CA ASN A 62 -35.14 26.07 -3.80
C ASN A 62 -34.15 27.25 -3.72
N TYR A 63 -33.70 27.73 -4.88
CA TYR A 63 -32.84 28.92 -4.99
C TYR A 63 -33.60 30.21 -5.30
N ASP A 64 -34.94 30.16 -5.38
CA ASP A 64 -35.77 31.33 -5.68
C ASP A 64 -35.90 32.24 -4.44
N PRO A 65 -35.36 33.49 -4.48
CA PRO A 65 -35.41 34.40 -3.35
C PRO A 65 -36.84 34.73 -2.88
N ALA A 66 -37.80 34.88 -3.81
CA ALA A 66 -39.17 35.23 -3.45
C ALA A 66 -39.84 34.11 -2.64
N LEU A 67 -39.60 32.86 -3.04
CA LEU A 67 -40.12 31.69 -2.32
C LEU A 67 -39.46 31.50 -0.96
N LEU A 68 -38.19 31.89 -0.81
CA LEU A 68 -37.47 31.84 0.46
C LEU A 68 -37.98 32.94 1.42
N GLU A 69 -38.27 34.14 0.92
CA GLU A 69 -38.90 35.23 1.68
C GLU A 69 -40.33 34.88 2.13
N GLU A 70 -41.05 34.08 1.33
CA GLU A 70 -42.34 33.47 1.71
C GLU A 70 -42.21 32.35 2.76
N GLY A 71 -41.00 32.03 3.21
CA GLY A 71 -40.74 31.01 4.23
C GLY A 71 -40.73 29.58 3.71
N LYS A 72 -40.71 29.34 2.38
CA LYS A 72 -40.48 27.99 1.85
C LYS A 72 -39.03 27.59 2.13
N PRO A 73 -38.78 26.36 2.61
CA PRO A 73 -37.44 25.96 3.00
C PRO A 73 -36.52 25.82 1.76
N PHE A 74 -35.25 26.15 1.94
CA PHE A 74 -34.19 25.94 0.93
C PHE A 74 -34.09 24.45 0.51
N LEU A 75 -34.18 23.55 1.49
CA LEU A 75 -34.19 22.11 1.29
C LEU A 75 -35.48 21.52 1.86
N SER A 76 -36.14 20.67 1.07
CA SER A 76 -37.32 19.93 1.51
C SER A 76 -37.00 18.84 2.53
N ASP A 77 -35.78 18.26 2.49
CA ASP A 77 -35.35 17.22 3.41
C ASP A 77 -33.86 17.31 3.78
N LEU A 78 -33.58 18.00 4.88
CA LEU A 78 -32.23 18.09 5.46
C LEU A 78 -31.76 16.75 6.08
N SER A 79 -32.68 15.83 6.38
CA SER A 79 -32.35 14.55 6.99
C SER A 79 -31.62 13.63 5.99
N THR A 80 -32.05 13.60 4.73
CA THR A 80 -31.38 12.86 3.65
C THR A 80 -29.93 13.35 3.46
N LEU A 81 -29.71 14.67 3.47
CA LEU A 81 -28.37 15.25 3.37
C LEU A 81 -27.46 14.77 4.52
N ARG A 82 -27.96 14.86 5.76
CA ARG A 82 -27.22 14.42 6.96
C ARG A 82 -26.94 12.92 6.96
N GLN A 83 -27.89 12.11 6.50
CA GLN A 83 -27.73 10.66 6.36
C GLN A 83 -26.65 10.35 5.32
N GLY A 84 -26.67 11.01 4.15
CA GLY A 84 -25.63 10.88 3.12
C GLY A 84 -24.22 11.13 3.68
N TYR A 85 -24.01 12.25 4.39
CA TYR A 85 -22.72 12.55 5.03
C TYR A 85 -22.30 11.50 6.05
N THR A 86 -23.23 11.07 6.91
CA THR A 86 -22.96 10.07 7.95
C THR A 86 -22.59 8.72 7.31
N SER A 87 -23.29 8.34 6.24
CA SER A 87 -23.04 7.13 5.47
C SER A 87 -21.70 7.18 4.74
N ILE A 88 -21.29 8.32 4.15
CA ILE A 88 -19.95 8.49 3.57
C ILE A 88 -18.88 8.27 4.65
N LYS A 89 -19.01 8.96 5.80
CA LYS A 89 -18.05 8.84 6.90
C LYS A 89 -17.91 7.39 7.37
N LYS A 90 -19.04 6.71 7.59
CA LYS A 90 -19.09 5.30 7.99
C LYS A 90 -18.44 4.40 6.94
N ASN A 91 -18.83 4.54 5.67
CA ASN A 91 -18.29 3.70 4.59
C ASN A 91 -16.78 3.91 4.39
N LEU A 92 -16.29 5.15 4.43
CA LEU A 92 -14.86 5.43 4.37
C LEU A 92 -14.11 4.83 5.56
N THR A 93 -14.65 4.99 6.77
CA THR A 93 -14.03 4.43 7.99
C THR A 93 -13.95 2.91 7.90
N THR A 94 -15.05 2.24 7.54
CA THR A 94 -15.07 0.79 7.35
C THR A 94 -14.14 0.36 6.22
N PHE A 95 -14.09 1.10 5.11
CA PHE A 95 -13.18 0.86 4.00
C PHE A 95 -11.72 0.88 4.47
N PHE A 96 -11.29 1.96 5.14
CA PHE A 96 -9.92 2.09 5.64
C PHE A 96 -9.54 0.96 6.60
N PHE A 97 -10.34 0.72 7.65
CA PHE A 97 -10.02 -0.32 8.63
C PHE A 97 -9.97 -1.71 8.02
N SER A 98 -10.92 -2.04 7.16
CA SER A 98 -10.97 -3.36 6.53
C SER A 98 -9.83 -3.56 5.54
N LEU A 99 -9.49 -2.53 4.76
CA LEU A 99 -8.37 -2.57 3.82
C LEU A 99 -7.03 -2.67 4.55
N SER A 100 -6.86 -1.92 5.64
CA SER A 100 -5.68 -2.03 6.51
C SER A 100 -5.57 -3.42 7.14
N PHE A 101 -6.68 -3.97 7.65
CA PHE A 101 -6.71 -5.33 8.21
C PHE A 101 -6.34 -6.39 7.17
N LEU A 102 -6.94 -6.32 5.98
CA LEU A 102 -6.62 -7.20 4.86
C LEU A 102 -5.15 -7.08 4.45
N TYR A 103 -4.66 -5.84 4.29
CA TYR A 103 -3.28 -5.55 3.92
C TYR A 103 -2.31 -6.14 4.95
N ILE A 104 -2.48 -5.82 6.23
CA ILE A 104 -1.57 -6.26 7.31
C ILE A 104 -1.57 -7.79 7.40
N THR A 105 -2.74 -8.42 7.48
CA THR A 105 -2.87 -9.87 7.70
C THR A 105 -2.29 -10.68 6.55
N ILE A 106 -2.68 -10.36 5.31
CA ILE A 106 -2.28 -11.14 4.13
C ILE A 106 -0.84 -10.81 3.73
N ASN A 107 -0.41 -9.54 3.76
CA ASN A 107 1.00 -9.22 3.47
C ASN A 107 1.94 -9.78 4.54
N ALA A 108 1.55 -9.82 5.82
CA ALA A 108 2.35 -10.50 6.84
C ALA A 108 2.61 -11.96 6.46
N GLY A 109 1.57 -12.67 5.98
CA GLY A 109 1.70 -14.04 5.47
C GLY A 109 2.64 -14.15 4.27
N ILE A 110 2.47 -13.27 3.27
CA ILE A 110 3.30 -13.26 2.05
C ILE A 110 4.77 -12.98 2.39
N TRP A 111 5.05 -11.99 3.25
CA TRP A 111 6.41 -11.65 3.66
C TRP A 111 7.05 -12.78 4.48
N THR A 112 6.30 -13.36 5.41
CA THR A 112 6.78 -14.50 6.22
C THR A 112 7.09 -15.70 5.32
N LEU A 113 6.20 -16.08 4.41
CA LEU A 113 6.45 -17.16 3.44
C LEU A 113 7.63 -16.85 2.52
N SER A 114 7.85 -15.58 2.16
CA SER A 114 9.02 -15.16 1.38
C SER A 114 10.33 -15.38 2.17
N HIS A 115 10.32 -15.13 3.48
CA HIS A 115 11.46 -15.44 4.37
C HIS A 115 11.73 -16.94 4.48
N TYR A 116 10.70 -17.77 4.47
CA TYR A 116 10.82 -19.23 4.50
C TYR A 116 11.57 -19.80 3.29
N LEU A 117 11.62 -19.09 2.16
CA LEU A 117 12.47 -19.47 1.03
C LEU A 117 13.94 -19.43 1.39
N PHE A 118 14.37 -18.48 2.23
CA PHE A 118 15.76 -18.31 2.66
C PHE A 118 16.08 -19.10 3.93
N HIS A 119 15.12 -19.27 4.84
CA HIS A 119 15.35 -19.84 6.17
C HIS A 119 14.25 -20.83 6.58
N LYS A 120 14.46 -22.13 6.35
CA LYS A 120 13.45 -23.19 6.56
C LYS A 120 12.98 -23.44 8.00
N LYS A 121 13.61 -22.85 9.03
CA LYS A 121 13.46 -23.30 10.44
C LYS A 121 12.99 -22.24 11.44
N LYS A 122 12.61 -21.03 11.01
CA LYS A 122 12.18 -19.97 11.93
C LYS A 122 10.69 -20.06 12.24
N ASN A 123 10.27 -19.67 13.44
CA ASN A 123 8.87 -19.72 13.84
C ASN A 123 8.01 -18.76 13.00
N PHE A 124 7.09 -19.31 12.20
CA PHE A 124 6.18 -18.55 11.33
C PHE A 124 5.40 -17.50 12.12
N LEU A 125 4.85 -17.89 13.27
CA LEU A 125 4.01 -17.01 14.08
C LEU A 125 4.80 -15.84 14.64
N THR A 126 6.05 -16.06 15.03
CA THR A 126 6.92 -14.99 15.53
C THR A 126 7.23 -13.97 14.43
N GLN A 127 7.58 -14.42 13.22
CA GLN A 127 7.85 -13.52 12.10
C GLN A 127 6.58 -12.76 11.65
N TRP A 128 5.45 -13.46 11.62
CA TRP A 128 4.15 -12.86 11.30
C TRP A 128 3.75 -11.81 12.34
N PHE A 129 3.95 -12.08 13.62
CA PHE A 129 3.68 -11.10 14.68
C PHE A 129 4.66 -9.92 14.63
N ASN A 130 5.95 -10.17 14.41
CA ASN A 130 6.95 -9.11 14.22
C ASN A 130 6.57 -8.17 13.06
N PHE A 131 6.04 -8.72 11.96
CA PHE A 131 5.55 -7.93 10.84
C PHE A 131 4.43 -6.98 11.29
N ILE A 132 3.43 -7.50 12.02
CA ILE A 132 2.28 -6.73 12.47
C ILE A 132 2.71 -5.62 13.43
N VAL A 133 3.53 -5.95 14.42
CA VAL A 133 4.04 -4.99 15.40
C VAL A 133 4.83 -3.89 14.71
N THR A 134 5.74 -4.25 13.80
CA THR A 134 6.54 -3.28 13.04
C THR A 134 5.66 -2.39 12.15
N SER A 135 4.64 -2.97 11.51
CA SER A 135 3.66 -2.23 10.70
C SER A 135 2.95 -1.19 11.54
N PHE A 136 2.43 -1.57 12.71
CA PHE A 136 1.72 -0.64 13.58
C PHE A 136 2.65 0.44 14.14
N LEU A 137 3.86 0.05 14.56
CA LEU A 137 4.85 0.98 15.14
C LEU A 137 5.26 2.07 14.15
N LEU A 138 5.41 1.73 12.86
CA LEU A 138 5.82 2.71 11.85
C LEU A 138 4.63 3.46 11.23
N ILE A 139 3.49 2.79 10.98
CA ILE A 139 2.36 3.39 10.25
C ILE A 139 1.47 4.23 11.17
N ILE A 140 1.14 3.77 12.38
CA ILE A 140 0.17 4.47 13.26
C ILE A 140 0.63 5.90 13.59
N PRO A 141 1.88 6.14 14.04
CA PRO A 141 2.32 7.50 14.37
C PRO A 141 2.19 8.44 13.17
N PHE A 142 2.53 7.95 11.97
CA PHE A 142 2.40 8.72 10.74
C PHE A 142 0.93 9.04 10.40
N LEU A 143 0.02 8.07 10.56
CA LEU A 143 -1.41 8.29 10.32
C LEU A 143 -2.02 9.28 11.32
N ILE A 144 -1.66 9.18 12.60
CA ILE A 144 -2.10 10.11 13.64
C ILE A 144 -1.63 11.53 13.31
N LEU A 145 -0.34 11.69 12.98
CA LEU A 145 0.24 12.97 12.59
C LEU A 145 -0.47 13.55 11.35
N SER A 146 -0.64 12.73 10.32
CA SER A 146 -1.33 13.12 9.08
C SER A 146 -2.77 13.57 9.34
N TYR A 147 -3.50 12.84 10.20
CA TYR A 147 -4.86 13.20 10.61
C TYR A 147 -4.90 14.57 11.27
N PHE A 148 -4.02 14.86 12.23
CA PHE A 148 -4.00 16.16 12.91
C PHE A 148 -3.65 17.31 11.96
N ILE A 149 -2.67 17.12 11.07
CA ILE A 149 -2.27 18.12 10.08
C ILE A 149 -3.44 18.45 9.13
N LEU A 150 -4.07 17.42 8.55
CA LEU A 150 -5.19 17.59 7.62
C LEU A 150 -6.41 18.18 8.31
N LYS A 151 -6.73 17.72 9.52
CA LYS A 151 -7.83 18.25 10.32
C LYS A 151 -7.63 19.73 10.62
N LYS A 152 -6.42 20.15 11.01
CA LYS A 152 -6.10 21.56 11.28
C LYS A 152 -6.32 22.43 10.03
N LYS A 153 -5.83 21.97 8.86
CA LYS A 153 -6.01 22.67 7.58
C LYS A 153 -7.48 22.77 7.17
N PHE A 154 -8.25 21.72 7.41
CA PHE A 154 -9.68 21.71 7.12
C PHE A 154 -10.45 22.70 8.02
N ILE A 155 -10.20 22.68 9.33
CA ILE A 155 -10.86 23.59 10.30
C ILE A 155 -10.49 25.05 10.04
N SER A 156 -9.25 25.33 9.62
CA SER A 156 -8.83 26.69 9.30
C SER A 156 -9.40 27.24 7.99
N GLY A 157 -10.25 26.49 7.29
CA GLY A 157 -10.79 26.90 5.98
C GLY A 157 -9.69 27.12 4.95
N ALA A 158 -8.63 26.30 4.98
CA ALA A 158 -7.53 26.43 4.02
C ALA A 158 -8.08 26.30 2.59
N ASP A 159 -7.56 27.14 1.69
CA ASP A 159 -7.91 27.06 0.29
C ASP A 159 -7.43 25.73 -0.33
N VAL A 160 -7.98 25.41 -1.50
CA VAL A 160 -7.72 24.15 -2.19
C VAL A 160 -6.23 23.96 -2.51
N THR A 161 -5.50 25.04 -2.82
CA THR A 161 -4.08 24.96 -3.18
C THR A 161 -3.21 24.64 -1.97
N SER A 162 -3.46 25.26 -0.81
CA SER A 162 -2.73 24.95 0.43
C SER A 162 -3.04 23.55 0.93
N PHE A 163 -4.30 23.12 0.83
CA PHE A 163 -4.70 21.76 1.20
C PHE A 163 -4.00 20.71 0.31
N SER A 164 -4.03 20.90 -1.02
CA SER A 164 -3.38 20.01 -1.98
C SER A 164 -1.86 19.93 -1.77
N SER A 165 -1.20 21.06 -1.52
CA SER A 165 0.23 21.11 -1.23
C SER A 165 0.57 20.35 0.07
N THR A 166 -0.25 20.49 1.10
CA THR A 166 -0.10 19.75 2.36
C THR A 166 -0.29 18.25 2.15
N ALA A 167 -1.29 17.85 1.37
CA ALA A 167 -1.53 16.45 1.04
C ALA A 167 -0.37 15.82 0.26
N LYS A 168 0.24 16.56 -0.69
CA LYS A 168 1.45 16.12 -1.40
C LYS A 168 2.64 15.94 -0.47
N LEU A 169 2.85 16.88 0.47
CA LEU A 169 3.90 16.76 1.48
C LEU A 169 3.73 15.50 2.33
N LEU A 170 2.51 15.23 2.79
CA LEU A 170 2.19 14.02 3.53
C LEU A 170 2.43 12.76 2.67
N LEU A 171 2.07 12.79 1.38
CA LEU A 171 2.35 11.67 0.48
C LEU A 171 3.86 11.39 0.35
N TYR A 172 4.69 12.41 0.19
CA TYR A 172 6.14 12.23 0.17
C TYR A 172 6.68 11.70 1.51
N GLY A 173 6.17 12.21 2.63
CA GLY A 173 6.48 11.66 3.96
C GLY A 173 6.11 10.18 4.06
N PHE A 174 4.93 9.80 3.59
CA PHE A 174 4.49 8.40 3.58
C PHE A 174 5.43 7.50 2.78
N LEU A 175 5.96 7.96 1.63
CA LEU A 175 6.91 7.18 0.84
C LEU A 175 8.22 6.91 1.61
N ILE A 176 8.69 7.86 2.41
CA ILE A 176 9.87 7.67 3.27
C ILE A 176 9.59 6.62 4.35
N PHE A 177 8.45 6.73 5.05
CA PHE A 177 8.03 5.74 6.04
C PHE A 177 7.83 4.36 5.41
N TYR A 178 7.27 4.30 4.22
CA TYR A 178 7.07 3.06 3.47
C TYR A 178 8.40 2.40 3.07
N TYR A 179 9.41 3.19 2.69
CA TYR A 179 10.76 2.67 2.46
C TYR A 179 11.36 2.05 3.73
N LEU A 180 11.29 2.74 4.87
CA LEU A 180 11.76 2.20 6.16
C LEU A 180 11.04 0.89 6.52
N LEU A 181 9.74 0.86 6.26
CA LEU A 181 8.90 -0.31 6.47
C LEU A 181 9.34 -1.50 5.60
N LEU A 182 9.62 -1.28 4.31
CA LEU A 182 10.13 -2.30 3.40
C LEU A 182 11.48 -2.85 3.86
N VAL A 183 12.42 -1.99 4.28
CA VAL A 183 13.71 -2.45 4.82
C VAL A 183 13.48 -3.29 6.06
N SER A 184 12.59 -2.86 6.97
CA SER A 184 12.23 -3.60 8.18
C SER A 184 11.68 -4.98 7.87
N TYR A 185 10.84 -5.11 6.83
CA TYR A 185 10.28 -6.39 6.43
C TYR A 185 11.32 -7.39 5.92
N ALA A 186 12.48 -6.94 5.43
CA ALA A 186 13.55 -7.82 5.01
C ALA A 186 14.35 -8.43 6.18
N PHE A 187 14.14 -7.98 7.42
CA PHE A 187 14.86 -8.46 8.61
C PHE A 187 13.95 -9.00 9.71
N LEU A 188 12.70 -9.33 9.40
CA LEU A 188 11.71 -9.88 10.36
C LEU A 188 12.19 -11.12 11.10
N ASP A 189 13.19 -11.79 10.54
CA ASP A 189 13.79 -13.00 11.03
C ASP A 189 14.86 -12.76 12.12
N LYS A 190 15.30 -11.51 12.33
CA LYS A 190 16.31 -11.17 13.34
C LYS A 190 15.67 -11.00 14.72
N THR A 191 16.15 -11.79 15.67
CA THR A 191 15.80 -11.72 17.10
C THR A 191 17.10 -11.80 17.87
N PRO A 192 17.41 -10.87 18.79
CA PRO A 192 16.52 -9.93 19.50
C PRO A 192 16.14 -8.63 18.76
N TRP A 193 15.07 -7.96 19.22
CA TRP A 193 14.55 -6.69 18.65
C TRP A 193 15.58 -5.55 18.58
N LYS A 194 16.59 -5.54 19.45
CA LYS A 194 17.66 -4.55 19.43
C LYS A 194 18.48 -4.66 18.13
N GLU A 195 18.83 -5.87 17.73
CA GLU A 195 19.57 -6.13 16.48
C GLU A 195 18.72 -5.79 15.26
N PHE A 196 17.43 -6.09 15.31
CA PHE A 196 16.47 -5.72 14.28
C PHE A 196 16.47 -4.20 14.00
N VAL A 197 16.30 -3.38 15.04
CA VAL A 197 16.30 -1.92 14.90
C VAL A 197 17.66 -1.39 14.43
N GLN A 198 18.76 -1.97 14.93
CA GLN A 198 20.11 -1.61 14.51
C GLN A 198 20.32 -1.88 13.01
N LYS A 199 19.93 -3.06 12.51
CA LYS A 199 20.05 -3.42 11.10
C LYS A 199 19.17 -2.53 10.21
N ILE A 200 17.96 -2.19 10.65
CA ILE A 200 17.10 -1.21 9.95
C ILE A 200 17.81 0.13 9.84
N TYR A 201 18.38 0.65 10.93
CA TYR A 201 19.08 1.94 10.92
C TYR A 201 20.28 1.93 9.98
N ILE A 202 21.15 0.92 10.08
CA ILE A 202 22.35 0.79 9.25
C ILE A 202 21.97 0.72 7.77
N LEU A 203 21.02 -0.13 7.40
CA LEU A 203 20.69 -0.33 5.99
C LEU A 203 19.83 0.79 5.41
N SER A 204 18.87 1.30 6.20
CA SER A 204 17.95 2.33 5.72
C SER A 204 18.62 3.70 5.59
N ILE A 205 19.50 4.05 6.53
CA ILE A 205 20.09 5.39 6.64
C ILE A 205 21.56 5.37 6.19
N LEU A 206 22.42 4.57 6.83
CA LEU A 206 23.86 4.60 6.54
C LEU A 206 24.19 4.01 5.15
N ARG A 207 23.42 3.03 4.71
CA ARG A 207 23.62 2.35 3.40
C ARG A 207 22.50 2.63 2.40
N ILE A 208 21.80 3.76 2.53
CA ILE A 208 20.73 4.15 1.60
C ILE A 208 21.17 4.15 0.14
N HIS A 209 22.43 4.51 -0.12
CA HIS A 209 23.02 4.52 -1.46
C HIS A 209 23.12 3.13 -2.12
N LYS A 210 23.08 2.04 -1.34
CA LYS A 210 23.04 0.65 -1.84
C LYS A 210 21.62 0.09 -1.89
N THR A 211 20.76 0.44 -0.95
CA THR A 211 19.37 -0.05 -0.92
C THR A 211 18.48 0.65 -1.95
N LEU A 212 18.71 1.94 -2.21
CA LEU A 212 17.91 2.76 -3.12
C LEU A 212 17.98 2.28 -4.58
N PRO A 213 19.15 1.90 -5.15
CA PRO A 213 19.19 1.31 -6.49
C PRO A 213 18.41 0.00 -6.61
N ALA A 214 18.44 -0.87 -5.60
CA ALA A 214 17.64 -2.10 -5.59
C ALA A 214 16.13 -1.79 -5.60
N LEU A 215 15.71 -0.79 -4.82
CA LEU A 215 14.32 -0.33 -4.78
C LEU A 215 13.89 0.32 -6.10
N ALA A 216 14.76 1.16 -6.67
CA ALA A 216 14.53 1.81 -7.94
C ALA A 216 14.37 0.79 -9.07
N LEU A 217 15.17 -0.27 -9.07
CA LEU A 217 15.06 -1.38 -10.02
C LEU A 217 13.69 -2.08 -9.90
N ILE A 218 13.26 -2.41 -8.67
CA ILE A 218 11.93 -2.99 -8.42
C ILE A 218 10.83 -2.07 -8.97
N PHE A 219 10.87 -0.78 -8.62
CA PHE A 219 9.87 0.19 -9.08
C PHE A 219 9.88 0.37 -10.59
N ALA A 220 11.06 0.40 -11.23
CA ALA A 220 11.16 0.49 -12.67
C ALA A 220 10.42 -0.67 -13.37
N PHE A 221 10.61 -1.91 -12.91
CA PHE A 221 9.90 -3.06 -13.48
C PHE A 221 8.38 -3.01 -13.22
N LEU A 222 7.97 -2.63 -12.02
CA LEU A 222 6.54 -2.53 -11.68
C LEU A 222 5.84 -1.41 -12.48
N ILE A 223 6.44 -0.23 -12.56
CA ILE A 223 5.91 0.91 -13.32
C ILE A 223 5.90 0.58 -14.81
N PHE A 224 6.97 -0.03 -15.34
CA PHE A 224 7.02 -0.44 -16.73
C PHE A 224 5.92 -1.44 -17.07
N ASN A 225 5.67 -2.44 -16.21
CA ASN A 225 4.57 -3.38 -16.42
C ASN A 225 3.19 -2.70 -16.34
N LEU A 226 2.97 -1.78 -15.39
CA LEU A 226 1.74 -0.99 -15.31
C LEU A 226 1.52 -0.11 -16.55
N TYR A 227 2.58 0.47 -17.08
CA TYR A 227 2.54 1.24 -18.33
C TYR A 227 2.12 0.35 -19.51
N LEU A 228 2.71 -0.84 -19.64
CA LEU A 228 2.31 -1.81 -20.67
C LEU A 228 0.84 -2.23 -20.51
N LEU A 229 0.40 -2.50 -19.29
CA LEU A 229 -0.99 -2.88 -19.00
C LEU A 229 -1.97 -1.74 -19.38
N SER A 230 -1.65 -0.50 -18.99
CA SER A 230 -2.45 0.68 -19.36
C SER A 230 -2.51 0.88 -20.87
N THR A 231 -1.38 0.75 -21.55
CA THR A 231 -1.31 0.86 -23.02
C THR A 231 -2.13 -0.24 -23.69
N ALA A 232 -2.06 -1.47 -23.20
CA ALA A 232 -2.84 -2.60 -23.73
C ALA A 232 -4.35 -2.37 -23.57
N LEU A 233 -4.79 -1.82 -22.44
CA LEU A 233 -6.19 -1.48 -22.19
C LEU A 233 -6.67 -0.33 -23.10
N ASN A 234 -5.88 0.74 -23.24
CA ASN A 234 -6.25 1.91 -24.04
C ASN A 234 -6.27 1.63 -25.55
N THR A 235 -5.41 0.72 -26.02
CA THR A 235 -5.36 0.30 -27.44
C THR A 235 -6.27 -0.89 -27.74
N GLN A 236 -7.12 -1.29 -26.78
CA GLN A 236 -8.09 -2.38 -26.92
C GLN A 236 -7.43 -3.69 -27.41
N GLN A 237 -6.24 -4.01 -26.89
CA GLN A 237 -5.53 -5.25 -27.22
C GLN A 237 -6.38 -6.48 -26.88
N PRO A 238 -6.13 -7.64 -27.54
CA PRO A 238 -6.83 -8.87 -27.24
C PRO A 238 -6.79 -9.20 -25.75
N PHE A 239 -7.91 -9.71 -25.22
CA PHE A 239 -8.07 -10.09 -23.81
C PHE A 239 -6.90 -10.93 -23.27
N PHE A 240 -6.38 -11.86 -24.08
CA PHE A 240 -5.27 -12.73 -23.70
C PHE A 240 -3.98 -11.95 -23.38
N VAL A 241 -3.68 -10.87 -24.11
CA VAL A 241 -2.49 -10.03 -23.86
C VAL A 241 -2.63 -9.31 -22.51
N VAL A 242 -3.81 -8.74 -22.24
CA VAL A 242 -4.10 -8.10 -20.95
C VAL A 242 -3.97 -9.11 -19.81
N LEU A 243 -4.49 -10.33 -19.99
CA LEU A 243 -4.39 -11.40 -19.01
C LEU A 243 -2.92 -11.77 -18.74
N MET A 244 -2.10 -11.97 -19.78
CA MET A 244 -0.67 -12.24 -19.62
C MET A 244 0.07 -11.13 -18.87
N LEU A 245 -0.24 -9.85 -19.15
CA LEU A 245 0.35 -8.72 -18.44
C LEU A 245 -0.06 -8.67 -16.96
N LEU A 246 -1.30 -9.04 -16.62
CA LEU A 246 -1.75 -9.19 -15.23
C LEU A 246 -1.02 -10.32 -14.50
N PHE A 247 -0.85 -11.47 -15.14
CA PHE A 247 -0.05 -12.57 -14.60
C PHE A 247 1.41 -12.15 -14.37
N LEU A 248 1.99 -11.43 -15.33
CA LEU A 248 3.34 -10.87 -15.21
C LEU A 248 3.43 -9.86 -14.05
N PHE A 249 2.40 -9.03 -13.84
CA PHE A 249 2.36 -8.10 -12.71
C PHE A 249 2.40 -8.83 -11.36
N VAL A 250 1.58 -9.87 -11.20
CA VAL A 250 1.55 -10.69 -9.97
C VAL A 250 2.89 -11.40 -9.76
N PHE A 251 3.50 -11.88 -10.85
CA PHE A 251 4.82 -12.49 -10.82
C PHE A 251 5.88 -11.49 -10.34
N LEU A 252 5.92 -10.29 -10.91
CA LEU A 252 6.85 -9.22 -10.52
C LEU A 252 6.63 -8.78 -9.07
N LEU A 253 5.40 -8.70 -8.58
CA LEU A 253 5.09 -8.39 -7.18
C LEU A 253 5.54 -9.49 -6.21
N THR A 254 5.57 -10.75 -6.65
CA THR A 254 6.06 -11.87 -5.85
C THR A 254 7.59 -11.90 -5.88
N PHE A 255 8.17 -11.80 -7.08
CA PHE A 255 9.61 -11.78 -7.32
C PHE A 255 10.29 -10.62 -6.59
N SER A 256 9.72 -9.42 -6.64
CA SER A 256 10.28 -8.22 -6.00
C SER A 256 10.47 -8.36 -4.49
N LYS A 257 9.58 -9.05 -3.77
CA LYS A 257 9.74 -9.30 -2.33
C LYS A 257 10.93 -10.21 -2.04
N ILE A 258 11.06 -11.29 -2.80
CA ILE A 258 12.15 -12.26 -2.66
C ILE A 258 13.49 -11.59 -3.03
N PHE A 259 13.50 -10.83 -4.13
CA PHE A 259 14.64 -10.04 -4.56
C PHE A 259 15.04 -8.98 -3.53
N TRP A 260 14.07 -8.30 -2.92
CA TRP A 260 14.34 -7.32 -1.88
C TRP A 260 15.01 -7.93 -0.65
N ILE A 261 14.54 -9.10 -0.20
CA ILE A 261 15.17 -9.84 0.90
C ILE A 261 16.61 -10.24 0.54
N ALA A 262 16.81 -10.83 -0.65
CA ALA A 262 18.15 -11.21 -1.13
C ALA A 262 19.11 -10.01 -1.25
N ALA A 263 18.62 -8.88 -1.77
CA ALA A 263 19.40 -7.65 -1.93
C ALA A 263 19.89 -7.11 -0.60
N LEU A 264 18.99 -7.03 0.39
CA LEU A 264 19.35 -6.51 1.70
C LEU A 264 20.25 -7.47 2.50
N GLN A 265 20.07 -8.78 2.35
CA GLN A 265 20.99 -9.77 2.95
C GLN A 265 22.41 -9.66 2.38
N GLU A 266 22.57 -9.51 1.06
CA GLU A 266 23.89 -9.36 0.43
C GLU A 266 24.58 -8.07 0.88
N ILE A 267 23.84 -6.95 0.96
CA ILE A 267 24.38 -5.66 1.45
C ILE A 267 24.81 -5.77 2.92
N ASP A 268 24.05 -6.52 3.73
CA ASP A 268 24.37 -6.77 5.14
C ASP A 268 25.67 -7.59 5.27
N HIS A 269 25.80 -8.67 4.50
CA HIS A 269 27.00 -9.51 4.49
C HIS A 269 28.27 -8.75 4.07
N GLU A 270 28.19 -7.86 3.08
CA GLU A 270 29.33 -7.00 2.71
C GLU A 270 29.75 -6.08 3.86
N THR A 271 28.80 -5.63 4.68
CA THR A 271 29.08 -4.73 5.80
C THR A 271 29.77 -5.45 6.95
N ASP A 272 29.41 -6.72 7.22
CA ASP A 272 30.06 -7.51 8.26
C ASP A 272 31.50 -7.94 7.86
N SER A 273 31.87 -7.81 6.59
CA SER A 273 33.20 -8.16 6.06
C SER A 273 34.20 -6.99 5.96
N SER A 274 33.75 -5.76 6.20
CA SER A 274 34.54 -4.52 6.10
C SER A 274 34.84 -3.91 7.45
#